data_AF-A0A662G421-F1
#
_entry.id   AF-A0A662G421-F1
#
_cell.length_a   1.000
_cell.length_b   1.000
_cell.length_c   1.000
_cell.angle_alpha   90.00
_cell.angle_beta   90.00
_cell.angle_gamma   90.00
#
_symmetry.space_group_name_H-M   'P 1'
#
loop_
_entity.id
_entity.type
_entity.pdbx_description
1 polymer ?
#
loop_
_entity_poly.entity_id
_entity_poly.type
_entity_poly.pdbx_seq_one_letter_code
_entity_poly.pdbx_strand_id
1 'polypeptide(L)'
;MLKTICAFLNTKGGKIVIGVDDQGNIRGIDIGKNTLPNIINRIKFSIEPIILPQIEITNLREKNLIVITVNEGVNKPYYYKGIAYRRIGASNQKLSGDELEKLILEKYRKRISFEDTEISDNLSLIDEDIIKEFINSVRIERRLELKYRDKKDF
;
A
#
# COMPACT_ATOMS: atom_id res chain seq x y z
N MET A 1 -0.30 5.50 20.03
CA MET A 1 -0.09 4.19 19.36
C MET A 1 -0.84 4.08 18.02
N LEU A 2 -2.18 3.92 17.98
CA LEU A 2 -2.91 3.62 16.73
C LEU A 2 -2.72 4.65 15.60
N LYS A 3 -2.77 5.95 15.92
CA LYS A 3 -2.43 7.02 14.96
C LYS A 3 -1.01 6.86 14.38
N THR A 4 -0.05 6.44 15.21
CA THR A 4 1.34 6.20 14.79
C THR A 4 1.43 4.99 13.86
N ILE A 5 0.67 3.93 14.12
CA ILE A 5 0.59 2.75 13.24
C ILE A 5 0.03 3.17 11.86
N CYS A 6 -1.08 3.90 11.82
CA CYS A 6 -1.63 4.48 10.59
C CYS A 6 -0.58 5.33 9.85
N ALA A 7 0.13 6.20 10.59
CA ALA A 7 1.16 7.05 10.03
C ALA A 7 2.35 6.26 9.43
N PHE A 8 2.79 5.19 10.09
CA PHE A 8 3.84 4.32 9.58
C PHE A 8 3.42 3.56 8.33
N LEU A 9 2.19 3.05 8.30
CA LEU A 9 1.64 2.39 7.11
C LEU A 9 1.59 3.30 5.90
N ASN A 10 1.29 4.60 6.07
CA ASN A 10 1.26 5.57 4.97
C ASN A 10 2.64 6.08 4.56
N THR A 11 3.67 5.83 5.34
CA THR A 11 5.03 6.32 5.09
C THR A 11 6.02 5.16 4.98
N LYS A 12 7.20 5.24 5.60
CA LYS A 12 8.32 4.30 5.44
C LYS A 12 8.30 3.16 6.47
N GLY A 13 7.16 2.92 7.13
CA GLY A 13 7.09 2.03 8.28
C GLY A 13 7.79 2.60 9.53
N GLY A 14 8.05 1.73 10.50
CA GLY A 14 8.73 2.06 11.74
C GLY A 14 8.50 1.06 12.87
N LYS A 15 9.06 1.35 14.04
CA LYS A 15 8.87 0.56 15.26
C LYS A 15 8.26 1.42 16.36
N ILE A 16 7.35 0.84 17.13
CA ILE A 16 6.79 1.43 18.35
C ILE A 16 7.25 0.57 19.52
N VAL A 17 7.92 1.19 20.49
CA VAL A 17 8.33 0.51 21.73
C VAL A 17 7.43 1.00 22.86
N ILE A 18 6.80 0.06 23.56
CA ILE A 18 5.92 0.31 24.71
C ILE A 18 6.63 -0.15 25.97
N GLY A 19 6.60 0.70 27.01
CA GLY A 19 7.33 0.48 28.28
C GLY A 19 8.59 1.32 28.44
N VAL A 20 8.75 2.35 27.60
CA VAL A 20 9.82 3.36 27.66
C VAL A 20 9.16 4.73 27.81
N ASP A 21 9.74 5.62 28.63
CA ASP A 21 9.28 7.01 28.76
C ASP A 21 9.92 7.94 27.71
N ASP A 22 9.45 9.19 27.65
CA ASP A 22 9.92 10.17 26.65
C ASP A 22 11.41 10.54 26.78
N GLN A 23 12.03 10.22 27.92
CA GLN A 23 13.47 10.40 28.16
C GLN A 23 14.28 9.15 27.79
N GLY A 24 13.63 8.07 27.36
CA GLY A 24 14.29 6.82 27.01
C GLY A 24 14.51 5.89 28.21
N ASN A 25 13.96 6.17 29.40
CA ASN A 25 14.11 5.29 30.55
C ASN A 25 13.14 4.09 30.44
N ILE A 26 13.66 2.92 30.77
CA ILE A 26 12.90 1.66 30.73
C ILE A 26 12.00 1.60 31.97
N ARG A 27 10.70 1.79 31.76
CA ARG A 27 9.66 1.65 32.80
C ARG A 27 9.20 0.20 32.92
N GLY A 28 9.15 -0.50 31.79
CA GLY A 28 8.56 -1.84 31.69
C GLY A 28 7.04 -1.78 31.63
N ILE A 29 6.42 -2.87 31.20
CA ILE A 29 4.98 -3.06 31.26
C ILE A 29 4.66 -4.45 31.80
N ASP A 30 3.51 -4.55 32.47
CA ASP A 30 3.03 -5.83 32.95
C ASP A 30 2.31 -6.59 31.82
N ILE A 31 2.70 -7.85 31.63
CA ILE A 31 2.21 -8.67 30.52
C ILE A 31 1.25 -9.73 31.07
N GLY A 32 -0.05 -9.43 31.02
CA GLY A 32 -1.09 -10.40 31.31
C GLY A 32 -1.51 -11.20 30.06
N LYS A 33 -2.30 -12.26 30.29
CA LYS A 33 -2.83 -13.15 29.24
C LYS A 33 -3.55 -12.39 28.10
N ASN A 34 -4.21 -11.27 28.42
CA ASN A 34 -5.01 -10.51 27.47
C ASN A 34 -4.28 -9.31 26.85
N THR A 35 -3.03 -9.01 27.25
CA THR A 35 -2.32 -7.81 26.78
C THR A 35 -2.12 -7.82 25.26
N LEU A 36 -1.57 -8.91 24.71
CA LEU A 36 -1.36 -9.03 23.26
C LEU A 36 -2.67 -9.13 22.46
N PRO A 37 -3.65 -10.01 22.82
CA PRO A 37 -4.94 -10.04 22.13
C PRO A 37 -5.64 -8.69 22.08
N ASN A 38 -5.60 -7.92 23.17
CA ASN A 38 -6.21 -6.59 23.22
C ASN A 38 -5.53 -5.59 22.28
N ILE A 39 -4.19 -5.62 22.19
CA ILE A 39 -3.46 -4.76 21.25
C ILE A 39 -3.82 -5.13 19.81
N ILE A 40 -3.80 -6.43 19.47
CA ILE A 40 -4.13 -6.93 18.13
C ILE A 40 -5.54 -6.52 17.74
N ASN A 41 -6.53 -6.75 18.61
CA ASN A 41 -7.92 -6.38 18.34
C ASN A 41 -8.08 -4.86 18.17
N ARG A 42 -7.43 -4.05 19.03
CA ARG A 42 -7.46 -2.59 18.89
C ARG A 42 -6.92 -2.15 17.53
N ILE A 43 -5.85 -2.76 17.04
CA ILE A 43 -5.28 -2.42 15.73
C ILE A 43 -6.25 -2.85 14.62
N LYS A 44 -6.71 -4.10 14.65
CA LYS A 44 -7.60 -4.70 13.64
C LYS A 44 -8.88 -3.90 13.44
N PHE A 45 -9.50 -3.42 14.52
CA PHE A 45 -10.78 -2.71 14.46
C PHE A 45 -10.66 -1.18 14.33
N SER A 46 -9.44 -0.64 14.32
CA SER A 46 -9.23 0.81 14.25
C SER A 46 -8.58 1.30 12.98
N ILE A 47 -7.95 0.40 12.21
CA ILE A 47 -7.16 0.73 11.03
C ILE A 47 -7.81 0.11 9.80
N GLU A 48 -8.01 0.93 8.78
CA GLU A 48 -8.57 0.54 7.51
C GLU A 48 -7.64 0.96 6.37
N PRO A 49 -7.26 0.09 5.42
CA PRO A 49 -7.50 -1.35 5.40
C PRO A 49 -6.95 -2.10 6.63
N ILE A 50 -7.56 -3.24 6.96
CA ILE A 50 -7.16 -4.07 8.11
C ILE A 50 -5.72 -4.55 7.93
N ILE A 51 -4.95 -4.54 9.02
CA ILE A 51 -3.56 -5.00 9.08
C ILE A 51 -3.29 -5.77 10.38
N LEU A 52 -2.23 -6.59 10.33
CA LEU A 52 -1.66 -7.28 11.48
C LEU A 52 -0.15 -7.00 11.50
N PRO A 53 0.34 -6.09 12.35
CA PRO A 53 1.75 -5.81 12.45
C PRO A 53 2.45 -6.91 13.26
N GLN A 54 3.77 -7.00 13.13
CA GLN A 54 4.58 -7.89 13.96
C GLN A 54 4.67 -7.29 15.36
N ILE A 55 4.28 -8.07 16.37
CA ILE A 55 4.28 -7.66 17.78
C ILE A 55 5.10 -8.67 18.57
N GLU A 56 6.11 -8.18 19.27
CA GLU A 56 7.04 -9.00 20.05
C GLU A 56 7.12 -8.48 21.48
N ILE A 57 7.32 -9.39 22.43
CA ILE A 57 7.69 -9.05 23.80
C ILE A 57 9.20 -9.24 23.92
N THR A 58 9.89 -8.23 24.41
CA THR A 58 11.32 -8.27 24.69
C THR A 58 11.54 -7.97 26.15
N ASN A 59 12.45 -8.71 26.80
CA ASN A 59 12.89 -8.40 28.15
C ASN A 59 14.20 -7.59 28.08
N LEU A 60 14.24 -6.45 28.77
CA LEU A 60 15.42 -5.60 28.86
C LEU A 60 15.56 -5.09 30.29
N ARG A 61 16.68 -5.40 30.95
CA ARG A 61 16.93 -5.07 32.37
C ARG A 61 15.80 -5.58 33.28
N GLU A 62 15.41 -6.84 33.11
CA GLU A 62 14.35 -7.52 33.86
C GLU A 62 12.95 -6.91 33.69
N LYS A 63 12.79 -6.00 32.73
CA LYS A 63 11.53 -5.33 32.43
C LYS A 63 11.03 -5.76 31.06
N ASN A 64 9.76 -6.11 30.98
CA ASN A 64 9.13 -6.47 29.72
C ASN A 64 8.77 -5.21 28.92
N LEU A 65 9.03 -5.25 27.62
CA LEU A 65 8.69 -4.24 26.63
C LEU A 65 7.89 -4.90 25.50
N ILE A 66 7.00 -4.14 24.88
CA ILE A 66 6.36 -4.57 23.63
C ILE A 66 6.94 -3.76 22.47
N VAL A 67 7.41 -4.46 21.45
CA VAL A 67 7.87 -3.88 20.20
C VAL A 67 6.87 -4.20 19.10
N ILE A 68 6.29 -3.16 18.50
CA ILE A 68 5.39 -3.28 17.35
C ILE A 68 6.15 -2.80 16.12
N THR A 69 6.46 -3.72 15.21
CA THR A 69 7.09 -3.42 13.92
C THR A 69 5.99 -3.27 12.87
N VAL A 70 5.94 -2.08 12.26
CA VAL A 70 4.97 -1.71 11.23
C VAL A 70 5.74 -1.46 9.94
N ASN A 71 5.50 -2.27 8.92
CA ASN A 71 6.09 -2.04 7.61
C ASN A 71 5.34 -0.93 6.87
N GLU A 72 6.00 -0.37 5.84
CA GLU A 72 5.32 0.47 4.86
C GLU A 72 4.14 -0.31 4.24
N GLY A 73 2.97 0.30 4.25
CA GLY A 73 1.75 -0.32 3.80
C GLY A 73 1.71 -0.42 2.28
N VAL A 74 1.23 -1.56 1.77
CA VAL A 74 1.09 -1.79 0.33
C VAL A 74 -0.19 -1.20 -0.24
N ASN A 75 -1.26 -1.11 0.58
CA ASN A 75 -2.59 -0.67 0.17
C ASN A 75 -2.90 0.77 0.62
N LYS A 76 -1.92 1.67 0.50
CA LYS A 76 -2.11 3.09 0.84
C LYS A 76 -3.28 3.70 0.04
N PRO A 77 -4.00 4.69 0.60
CA PRO A 77 -3.88 5.18 1.97
C PRO A 77 -4.53 4.26 3.02
N TYR A 78 -3.96 4.26 4.23
CA TYR A 78 -4.50 3.70 5.46
C TYR A 78 -5.08 4.81 6.33
N TYR A 79 -6.13 4.49 7.06
CA TYR A 79 -6.94 5.40 7.84
C TYR A 79 -7.06 4.92 9.29
N TYR A 80 -7.04 5.85 10.22
CA TYR A 80 -7.45 5.65 11.61
C TYR A 80 -8.65 6.55 11.88
N LYS A 81 -9.82 5.95 12.15
CA LYS A 81 -11.09 6.68 12.34
C LYS A 81 -11.38 7.63 11.16
N GLY A 82 -11.26 7.14 9.93
CA GLY A 82 -11.52 7.91 8.70
C GLY A 82 -10.46 8.95 8.33
N ILE A 83 -9.36 9.07 9.08
CA ILE A 83 -8.32 10.07 8.82
C ILE A 83 -7.00 9.38 8.52
N ALA A 84 -6.36 9.76 7.42
CA ALA A 84 -5.02 9.31 7.07
C ALA A 84 -3.98 10.20 7.76
N TYR A 85 -2.95 9.58 8.34
CA TYR A 85 -1.86 10.28 9.03
C TYR A 85 -0.50 10.04 8.38
N ARG A 86 0.44 10.95 8.63
CA ARG A 86 1.88 10.85 8.35
C ARG A 86 2.66 11.23 9.60
N ARG A 87 3.80 10.58 9.85
CA ARG A 87 4.67 10.91 10.97
C ARG A 87 5.78 11.86 10.51
N ILE A 88 5.99 12.94 11.26
CA ILE A 88 7.08 13.90 11.09
C ILE A 88 7.77 14.07 12.44
N GLY A 89 9.01 13.61 12.54
CA GLY A 89 9.73 13.56 13.80
C GLY A 89 8.94 12.78 14.86
N ALA A 90 8.63 13.45 15.98
CA ALA A 90 7.85 12.86 17.07
C ALA A 90 6.33 12.92 16.88
N SER A 91 5.82 13.70 15.91
CA SER A 91 4.39 14.02 15.78
C SER A 91 3.71 13.27 14.63
N ASN A 92 2.41 13.03 14.77
CA ASN A 92 1.55 12.47 13.72
C ASN A 92 0.64 13.58 13.18
N GLN A 93 0.83 13.96 11.92
CA GLN A 93 0.04 14.97 11.24
C GLN A 93 -0.98 14.32 10.32
N LYS A 94 -2.11 14.99 10.08
CA LYS A 94 -3.06 14.57 9.06
C LYS A 94 -2.41 14.77 7.69
N LEU A 95 -2.62 13.83 6.77
CA LEU A 95 -2.30 14.07 5.37
C LEU A 95 -3.21 15.20 4.84
N SER A 96 -2.61 16.10 4.07
CA SER A 96 -3.35 17.10 3.29
C SER A 96 -4.18 16.44 2.19
N GLY A 97 -5.11 17.19 1.59
CA GLY A 97 -5.90 16.73 0.44
C GLY A 97 -5.01 16.25 -0.71
N ASP A 98 -4.04 17.07 -1.09
CA ASP A 98 -3.10 16.79 -2.19
C ASP A 98 -2.25 15.54 -1.93
N GLU A 99 -1.75 15.37 -0.70
CA GLU A 99 -0.98 14.17 -0.34
C GLU A 99 -1.87 12.91 -0.37
N LEU A 100 -3.12 13.02 0.08
CA LEU A 100 -4.07 11.92 0.05
C LEU A 100 -4.44 11.54 -1.39
N GLU A 101 -4.71 12.53 -2.23
CA GLU A 101 -4.99 12.36 -3.65
C GLU A 101 -3.84 11.64 -4.35
N LYS A 102 -2.60 12.07 -4.09
CA LYS A 102 -1.40 11.42 -4.64
C LYS A 102 -1.34 9.92 -4.28
N LEU A 103 -1.58 9.57 -3.01
CA LEU A 103 -1.59 8.16 -2.58
C LEU A 103 -2.68 7.35 -3.27
N ILE A 104 -3.86 7.94 -3.47
CA ILE A 104 -4.98 7.30 -4.15
C ILE A 104 -4.63 7.06 -5.62
N LEU A 105 -4.11 8.06 -6.32
CA LEU A 105 -3.68 7.93 -7.73
C LEU A 105 -2.57 6.90 -7.89
N GLU A 106 -1.58 6.86 -6.99
CA GLU A 106 -0.53 5.84 -6.98
C GLU A 106 -1.09 4.43 -6.79
N LYS A 107 -2.10 4.26 -5.94
CA LYS A 107 -2.80 2.97 -5.75
C LYS A 107 -3.46 2.51 -7.04
N TYR A 108 -4.14 3.40 -7.76
CA TYR A 108 -4.81 3.04 -9.02
C TYR A 108 -3.82 2.81 -10.16
N ARG A 109 -2.74 3.61 -10.27
CA ARG A 109 -1.67 3.37 -11.25
C ARG A 109 -1.05 1.98 -11.14
N LYS A 110 -0.90 1.46 -9.92
CA LYS A 110 -0.40 0.09 -9.70
C LYS A 110 -1.42 -1.00 -10.06
N ARG A 111 -2.70 -0.65 -10.24
CA ARG A 111 -3.79 -1.58 -10.53
C ARG A 111 -4.23 -1.54 -11.99
N ILE A 112 -4.02 -0.44 -12.70
CA ILE A 112 -4.32 -0.33 -14.12
C ILE A 112 -3.23 -1.09 -14.87
N SER A 113 -3.59 -2.24 -15.45
CA SER A 113 -2.79 -2.88 -16.49
C SER A 113 -2.71 -1.93 -17.68
N PHE A 114 -1.63 -1.97 -18.47
CA PHE A 114 -1.57 -1.28 -19.77
C PHE A 114 -2.80 -1.60 -20.64
N GLU A 115 -3.37 -2.80 -20.45
CA GLU A 115 -4.55 -3.32 -21.15
C GLU A 115 -5.88 -2.67 -20.72
N ASP A 116 -5.97 -2.08 -19.52
CA ASP A 116 -7.21 -1.49 -18.97
C ASP A 116 -7.30 0.02 -19.21
N THR A 117 -6.31 0.61 -19.90
CA THR A 117 -6.29 2.04 -20.19
C THR A 117 -7.07 2.31 -21.47
N GLU A 118 -8.18 3.03 -21.39
CA GLU A 118 -8.83 3.58 -22.58
C GLU A 118 -7.89 4.59 -23.24
N ILE A 119 -7.34 4.22 -24.39
CA ILE A 119 -6.57 5.12 -25.25
C ILE A 119 -7.57 6.05 -25.90
N SER A 120 -7.61 7.33 -25.50
CA SER A 120 -8.51 8.32 -26.10
C SER A 120 -8.03 8.87 -27.45
N ASP A 121 -7.08 8.20 -28.10
CA ASP A 121 -6.44 8.71 -29.31
C ASP A 121 -6.84 7.96 -30.56
N ASN A 122 -6.98 8.77 -31.61
CA ASN A 122 -7.37 8.44 -32.97
C ASN A 122 -6.51 7.29 -33.55
N LEU A 123 -7.15 6.42 -34.35
CA LEU A 123 -6.54 5.28 -35.07
C LEU A 123 -5.26 5.64 -35.88
N SER A 124 -4.99 6.93 -36.06
CA SER A 124 -3.78 7.50 -36.67
C SER A 124 -2.47 7.14 -35.96
N LEU A 125 -2.47 6.83 -34.65
CA LEU A 125 -1.25 6.50 -33.91
C LEU A 125 -0.78 5.05 -34.10
N ILE A 126 -1.63 4.17 -34.62
CA ILE A 126 -1.26 2.79 -34.88
C ILE A 126 -0.35 2.75 -36.10
N ASP A 127 0.66 1.89 -36.15
CA ASP A 127 1.49 1.71 -37.36
C ASP A 127 0.85 0.64 -38.27
N GLU A 128 0.62 0.96 -39.54
CA GLU A 128 0.05 -0.02 -40.49
C GLU A 128 1.01 -1.14 -40.83
N ASP A 129 2.31 -0.88 -40.82
CA ASP A 129 3.29 -1.85 -41.25
C ASP A 129 3.42 -2.96 -40.20
N ILE A 130 3.31 -2.62 -38.91
CA ILE A 130 3.20 -3.60 -37.81
C ILE A 130 1.96 -4.48 -37.96
N ILE A 131 0.80 -3.90 -38.33
CA ILE A 131 -0.43 -4.68 -38.56
C ILE A 131 -0.24 -5.66 -39.73
N LYS A 132 0.37 -5.21 -40.83
CA LYS A 132 0.61 -6.05 -42.02
C LYS A 132 1.58 -7.19 -41.70
N GLU A 133 2.64 -6.94 -40.95
CA GLU A 133 3.59 -7.96 -40.51
C GLU A 133 2.90 -9.02 -39.64
N PHE A 134 2.06 -8.60 -38.69
CA PHE A 134 1.30 -9.52 -37.84
C PHE A 134 0.31 -10.39 -38.65
N ILE A 135 -0.41 -9.80 -39.60
CA ILE A 135 -1.34 -10.57 -40.44
C ILE A 135 -0.60 -11.57 -41.29
N ASN A 136 0.56 -11.19 -41.84
CA ASN A 136 1.39 -12.10 -42.62
C ASN A 136 1.95 -13.25 -41.78
N SER A 137 2.42 -12.99 -40.55
CA SER A 137 2.88 -14.06 -39.66
C SER A 137 1.76 -15.04 -39.30
N VAL A 138 0.55 -14.54 -39.02
CA VAL A 138 -0.62 -15.40 -38.76
C VAL A 138 -1.03 -16.24 -39.98
N ARG A 139 -0.98 -15.67 -41.19
CA ARG A 139 -1.27 -16.42 -42.44
C ARG A 139 -0.26 -17.54 -42.67
N ILE A 140 1.02 -17.28 -42.42
CA ILE A 140 2.11 -18.25 -42.64
C ILE A 140 2.09 -19.34 -41.55
N GLU A 141 1.99 -18.95 -40.28
CA GLU A 141 2.14 -19.87 -39.15
C GLU A 141 0.86 -20.62 -38.81
N ARG A 142 -0.31 -19.98 -38.96
CA ARG A 142 -1.60 -20.55 -38.54
C ARG A 142 -2.52 -20.92 -39.69
N ARG A 143 -2.13 -20.65 -40.96
CA ARG A 143 -2.93 -20.89 -42.17
C ARG A 143 -4.35 -20.31 -42.10
N LEU A 144 -4.51 -19.20 -41.40
CA LEU A 144 -5.78 -18.48 -41.27
C LEU A 144 -5.85 -17.38 -42.32
N GLU A 145 -6.92 -17.34 -43.12
CA GLU A 145 -7.17 -16.25 -44.04
C GLU A 145 -7.87 -15.09 -43.33
N LEU A 146 -7.09 -14.10 -42.88
CA LEU A 146 -7.62 -12.83 -42.40
C LEU A 146 -7.66 -11.83 -43.55
N LYS A 147 -8.82 -11.20 -43.78
CA LYS A 147 -8.98 -10.09 -44.73
C LYS A 147 -8.71 -8.79 -43.99
N TYR A 148 -7.81 -7.98 -44.50
CA TYR A 148 -7.49 -6.65 -43.99
C TYR A 148 -7.29 -5.70 -45.16
N ARG A 149 -8.03 -4.59 -45.17
CA ARG A 149 -7.93 -3.53 -46.19
C ARG A 149 -7.31 -2.28 -45.59
N ASP A 150 -7.78 -1.85 -44.43
CA ASP A 150 -7.23 -0.72 -43.70
C ASP A 150 -7.57 -0.78 -42.21
N LYS A 151 -6.98 0.14 -41.42
CA LYS A 151 -7.13 0.21 -39.96
C LYS A 151 -8.57 0.37 -39.46
N LYS A 152 -9.53 0.75 -40.32
CA LYS A 152 -10.95 0.90 -39.96
C LYS A 152 -11.71 -0.42 -40.02
N ASP A 153 -11.09 -1.50 -40.51
CA ASP A 153 -11.65 -2.85 -40.42
C ASP A 153 -11.61 -3.41 -38.98
N PHE A 154 -11.00 -2.70 -38.02
CA PHE A 154 -10.87 -3.05 -36.60
C PHE A 154 -11.50 -2.01 -35.67
#